data_AF-A0A1S3G0T9-F1
#
_entry.id   AF-A0A1S3G0T9-F1
#
_cell.length_a   1.000
_cell.length_b   1.000
_cell.length_c   1.000
_cell.angle_alpha   90.00
_cell.angle_beta   90.00
_cell.angle_gamma   90.00
#
_symmetry.space_group_name_H-M   'P 1'
#
loop_
_entity.id
_entity.type
_entity.pdbx_description
1 polymer ?
#
loop_
_entity_poly.entity_id
_entity_poly.type
_entity_poly.pdbx_seq_one_letter_code
_entity_poly.pdbx_strand_id
1 'polypeptide(L)'
;MSRISDYQKTVPGINLPVNQLTYFFAAVLISGVVHEIGHGIAAIREQVRFNGFGIFLFIIYPGAFVDLFTTHLQLISPVQQLRIFCAGIWHNFVLALLGILALVLLPVILLPFYYTGVGVLITEVAEDSPAIGPRGLFVGDLVTHLQDCPVTNVQDWNECLDTIAYEPQIGYCISASTLQQLSFPVRAYKRLDGSTECCNNHSLTDVCFSYRNNFNKRLHTCLPARKAVEATQVCRSNKDCKKSSSSSFCIIPSLETHTRLIKVKHPPQIDMLYVGHPLHLHYTVSITSFIPRFNFLSIDLPVIVETFVKYLISLSGALAIVNAVPCFALDGQWILNSFLDATLTSVIGDNDVKDLIGFFILLGGSVLLAANVTLGLWMVTAR
;
A
#
# COMPACT_ATOMS: atom_id res chain seq x y z
N MET A 1 9.93 -0.27 -10.87
CA MET A 1 10.65 0.68 -9.99
C MET A 1 9.78 0.94 -8.78
N SER A 2 10.21 0.43 -7.62
CA SER A 2 9.46 0.40 -6.37
C SER A 2 9.03 1.79 -5.91
N ARG A 3 7.73 1.98 -5.64
CA ARG A 3 7.20 3.16 -4.93
C ARG A 3 7.91 3.28 -3.58
N ILE A 4 8.94 4.13 -3.53
CA ILE A 4 9.33 4.83 -2.31
C ILE A 4 8.24 5.90 -2.15
N SER A 5 7.09 5.49 -1.61
CA SER A 5 6.10 6.44 -1.13
C SER A 5 6.75 7.18 0.04
N ASP A 6 6.65 8.51 0.01
CA ASP A 6 7.06 9.40 1.08
C ASP A 6 6.79 8.78 2.45
N TYR A 7 7.81 8.78 3.32
CA TYR A 7 7.68 8.56 4.75
C TYR A 7 6.84 9.71 5.34
N GLN A 8 5.55 9.72 5.06
CA GLN A 8 4.59 10.52 5.82
C GLN A 8 4.58 9.91 7.22
N LYS A 9 5.16 10.61 8.19
CA LYS A 9 5.13 10.23 9.61
C LYS A 9 3.69 9.85 9.97
N THR A 10 3.46 8.57 10.20
CA THR A 10 2.15 8.02 10.53
C THR A 10 1.86 8.38 11.98
N VAL A 11 1.03 9.40 12.20
CA VAL A 11 0.59 9.79 13.54
C VAL A 11 -0.81 9.22 13.79
N PRO A 12 -0.98 8.35 14.81
CA PRO A 12 -2.28 7.81 15.18
C PRO A 12 -3.31 8.91 15.44
N GLY A 13 -4.50 8.79 14.84
CA GLY A 13 -5.66 9.64 15.13
C GLY A 13 -5.89 10.86 14.24
N ILE A 14 -4.95 11.25 13.38
CA ILE A 14 -5.13 12.38 12.43
C ILE A 14 -5.08 11.91 10.97
N ASN A 15 -4.17 10.99 10.63
CA ASN A 15 -3.97 10.49 9.26
C ASN A 15 -4.27 8.99 9.08
N LEU A 16 -4.82 8.32 10.09
CA LEU A 16 -5.03 6.87 10.09
C LEU A 16 -6.51 6.52 10.17
N PRO A 17 -7.09 5.84 9.16
CA PRO A 17 -8.47 5.37 9.24
C PRO A 17 -8.66 4.41 10.42
N VAL A 18 -9.87 4.38 11.00
CA VAL A 18 -10.16 3.65 12.26
C VAL A 18 -9.78 2.16 12.20
N ASN A 19 -9.89 1.56 11.01
CA ASN A 19 -9.45 0.19 10.73
C ASN A 19 -7.94 -0.03 10.93
N GLN A 20 -7.11 1.01 10.83
CA GLN A 20 -5.67 0.94 11.02
C GLN A 20 -5.26 1.03 12.49
N LEU A 21 -6.09 1.63 13.36
CA LEU A 21 -5.81 1.68 14.79
C LEU A 21 -5.74 0.28 15.41
N THR A 22 -6.56 -0.66 14.91
CA THR A 22 -6.53 -2.05 15.39
C THR A 22 -5.16 -2.70 15.13
N TYR A 23 -4.57 -2.51 13.95
CA TYR A 23 -3.22 -3.02 13.66
C TYR A 23 -2.17 -2.37 14.56
N PHE A 24 -2.26 -1.06 14.74
CA PHE A 24 -1.35 -0.32 15.60
C PHE A 24 -1.38 -0.86 17.05
N PHE A 25 -2.54 -0.93 17.69
CA PHE A 25 -2.64 -1.40 19.08
C PHE A 25 -2.24 -2.87 19.24
N ALA A 26 -2.63 -3.73 18.29
CA ALA A 26 -2.22 -5.13 18.30
C ALA A 26 -0.71 -5.27 18.18
N ALA A 27 -0.07 -4.52 17.27
CA ALA A 27 1.37 -4.55 17.07
C ALA A 27 2.15 -4.00 18.27
N VAL A 28 1.67 -2.90 18.90
CA VAL A 28 2.25 -2.38 20.16
C VAL A 28 2.16 -3.43 21.26
N LEU A 29 0.97 -4.02 21.47
CA LEU A 29 0.78 -5.02 22.53
C LEU A 29 1.68 -6.25 22.33
N ILE A 30 1.73 -6.79 21.11
CA ILE A 30 2.58 -7.95 20.80
C ILE A 30 4.06 -7.60 20.99
N SER A 31 4.49 -6.41 20.54
CA SER A 31 5.87 -5.95 20.74
C SER A 31 6.20 -5.81 22.23
N GLY A 32 5.29 -5.21 23.03
CA GLY A 32 5.46 -5.10 24.48
C GLY A 32 5.53 -6.47 25.16
N VAL A 33 4.65 -7.41 24.83
CA VAL A 33 4.68 -8.76 25.40
C VAL A 33 6.00 -9.47 25.07
N VAL A 34 6.45 -9.41 23.81
CA VAL A 34 7.73 -10.02 23.39
C VAL A 34 8.92 -9.39 24.10
N HIS A 35 8.89 -8.08 24.32
CA HIS A 35 9.89 -7.34 25.08
C HIS A 35 10.02 -7.84 26.52
N GLU A 36 8.90 -7.91 27.25
CA GLU A 36 8.88 -8.39 28.63
C GLU A 36 9.26 -9.86 28.75
N ILE A 37 8.81 -10.70 27.81
CA ILE A 37 9.25 -12.10 27.71
C ILE A 37 10.77 -12.16 27.56
N GLY A 38 11.38 -11.23 26.81
CA GLY A 38 12.83 -11.14 26.67
C GLY A 38 13.55 -10.95 28.00
N HIS A 39 13.10 -10.00 28.81
CA HIS A 39 13.61 -9.80 30.18
C HIS A 39 13.39 -11.05 31.04
N GLY A 40 12.21 -11.66 31.00
CA GLY A 40 11.89 -12.87 31.75
C GLY A 40 12.78 -14.07 31.40
N ILE A 41 12.99 -14.33 30.10
CA ILE A 41 13.89 -15.41 29.63
C ILE A 41 15.32 -15.17 30.12
N ALA A 42 15.81 -13.93 30.06
CA ALA A 42 17.14 -13.58 30.55
C ALA A 42 17.26 -13.70 32.07
N ALA A 43 16.24 -13.28 32.82
CA ALA A 43 16.19 -13.41 34.28
C ALA A 43 16.27 -14.88 34.70
N ILE A 44 15.51 -15.77 34.07
CA ILE A 44 15.56 -17.22 34.32
C ILE A 44 16.97 -17.76 34.05
N ARG A 45 17.59 -17.34 32.94
CA ARG A 45 18.95 -17.78 32.58
C ARG A 45 19.99 -17.35 33.62
N GLU A 46 19.87 -16.13 34.14
CA GLU A 46 20.74 -15.59 35.19
C GLU A 46 20.31 -16.00 36.61
N GLN A 47 19.40 -16.99 36.74
CA GLN A 47 18.92 -17.53 38.01
C GLN A 47 18.22 -16.49 38.92
N VAL A 48 17.63 -15.46 38.32
CA VAL A 48 16.83 -14.45 39.01
C VAL A 48 15.37 -14.84 38.96
N ARG A 49 14.72 -14.87 40.13
CA ARG A 49 13.28 -15.11 40.24
C ARG A 49 12.50 -13.86 39.84
N PHE A 50 11.35 -14.06 39.21
CA PHE A 50 10.38 -13.00 38.91
C PHE A 50 9.02 -13.41 39.49
N ASN A 51 8.21 -12.42 39.91
CA ASN A 51 6.90 -12.65 40.53
C ASN A 51 5.83 -13.00 39.50
N GLY A 52 5.93 -12.44 38.30
CA GLY A 52 4.99 -12.70 37.20
C GLY A 52 5.11 -11.69 36.08
N PHE A 53 4.17 -11.80 35.14
CA PHE A 53 3.95 -10.85 34.05
C PHE A 53 2.60 -10.17 34.24
N GLY A 54 2.50 -8.91 33.81
CA GLY A 54 1.26 -8.16 33.79
C GLY A 54 1.05 -7.42 32.48
N ILE A 55 -0.20 -7.06 32.22
CA ILE A 55 -0.61 -6.18 31.12
C ILE A 55 -1.33 -4.99 31.75
N PHE A 56 -1.05 -3.79 31.27
CA PHE A 56 -1.71 -2.57 31.70
C PHE A 56 -2.25 -1.80 30.50
N LEU A 57 -3.25 -0.96 30.73
CA LEU A 57 -3.80 -0.05 29.73
C LEU A 57 -3.68 1.38 30.26
N PHE A 58 -2.82 2.19 29.66
CA PHE A 58 -2.66 3.60 30.02
C PHE A 58 -3.38 4.49 29.00
N ILE A 59 -4.57 4.97 29.36
CA ILE A 59 -5.52 5.76 28.55
C ILE A 59 -5.97 5.01 27.29
N ILE A 60 -5.11 4.85 26.29
CA ILE A 60 -5.36 4.10 25.04
C ILE A 60 -4.16 3.19 24.69
N TYR A 61 -3.06 3.25 25.43
CA TYR A 61 -1.84 2.49 25.16
C TYR A 61 -1.84 1.16 25.92
N PRO A 62 -1.93 0.00 25.24
CA PRO A 62 -1.75 -1.30 25.88
C PRO A 62 -0.25 -1.55 26.09
N GLY A 63 0.16 -1.72 27.33
CA GLY A 63 1.52 -2.05 27.73
C GLY A 63 1.60 -3.42 28.43
N ALA A 64 2.78 -4.02 28.43
CA ALA A 64 3.10 -5.19 29.24
C ALA A 64 4.22 -4.82 30.22
N PHE A 65 4.33 -5.55 31.33
CA PHE A 65 5.47 -5.45 32.25
C PHE A 65 5.82 -6.81 32.84
N VAL A 66 7.09 -7.02 33.19
CA VAL A 66 7.55 -8.12 34.03
C VAL A 66 7.93 -7.62 35.42
N ASP A 67 7.38 -8.25 36.46
CA ASP A 67 7.71 -7.91 37.84
C ASP A 67 8.90 -8.74 38.33
N LEU A 68 10.09 -8.14 38.30
CA LEU A 68 11.34 -8.76 38.72
C LEU A 68 11.61 -8.49 40.22
N PHE A 69 12.15 -9.47 40.95
CA PHE A 69 12.60 -9.24 42.32
C PHE A 69 13.83 -8.32 42.35
N THR A 70 13.61 -7.06 42.75
CA THR A 70 14.65 -6.03 42.84
C THR A 70 15.80 -6.41 43.76
N THR A 71 15.52 -7.11 44.86
CA THR A 71 16.54 -7.57 45.82
C THR A 71 17.47 -8.63 45.22
N HIS A 72 16.96 -9.56 44.41
CA HIS A 72 17.79 -10.54 43.72
C HIS A 72 18.56 -9.94 42.55
N LEU A 73 17.98 -8.94 41.86
CA LEU A 73 18.66 -8.18 40.80
C LEU A 73 19.86 -7.39 41.32
N GLN A 74 19.75 -6.76 42.49
CA GLN A 74 20.85 -6.01 43.08
C GLN A 74 22.01 -6.89 43.57
N LEU A 75 21.77 -8.19 43.77
CA LEU A 75 22.79 -9.15 44.22
C LEU A 75 23.61 -9.77 43.09
N ILE A 76 23.14 -9.69 41.84
CA ILE A 76 23.85 -10.24 40.68
C ILE A 76 24.85 -9.23 40.11
N SER A 77 25.86 -9.73 39.41
CA SER A 77 26.92 -8.87 38.87
C SER A 77 26.41 -7.90 37.81
N PRO A 78 27.05 -6.72 37.63
CA PRO A 78 26.60 -5.71 36.67
C PRO A 78 26.48 -6.23 35.22
N VAL A 79 27.32 -7.18 34.82
CA VAL A 79 27.25 -7.80 33.48
C VAL A 79 26.01 -8.69 33.33
N GLN A 80 25.59 -9.37 34.40
CA GLN A 80 24.36 -10.17 34.41
C GLN A 80 23.14 -9.27 34.36
N GLN A 81 23.14 -8.17 35.11
CA GLN A 81 22.09 -7.14 35.05
C GLN A 81 21.97 -6.58 33.62
N LEU A 82 23.10 -6.24 33.00
CA LEU A 82 23.14 -5.75 31.62
C LEU A 82 22.50 -6.74 30.63
N ARG A 83 22.75 -8.05 30.77
CA ARG A 83 22.12 -9.06 29.92
C ARG A 83 20.61 -9.09 30.08
N ILE A 84 20.10 -8.94 31.30
CA ILE A 84 18.65 -8.92 31.57
C ILE A 84 18.02 -7.67 30.97
N PHE A 85 18.58 -6.48 31.23
CA PHE A 85 18.01 -5.22 30.73
C PHE A 85 18.15 -5.08 29.20
N CYS A 86 19.22 -5.58 28.58
CA CYS A 86 19.34 -5.58 27.12
C CYS A 86 18.46 -6.65 26.44
N ALA A 87 17.93 -7.64 27.18
CA ALA A 87 17.19 -8.73 26.58
C ALA A 87 15.87 -8.29 25.94
N GLY A 88 15.12 -7.37 26.56
CA GLY A 88 13.88 -6.85 25.97
C GLY A 88 14.14 -6.14 24.64
N ILE A 89 15.18 -5.30 24.59
CA ILE A 89 15.61 -4.61 23.35
C ILE A 89 16.01 -5.64 22.28
N TRP A 90 16.80 -6.65 22.66
CA TRP A 90 17.23 -7.71 21.74
C TRP A 90 16.06 -8.47 21.12
N HIS A 91 15.06 -8.86 21.93
CA HIS A 91 13.91 -9.62 21.44
C HIS A 91 13.04 -8.79 20.49
N ASN A 92 12.88 -7.49 20.74
CA ASN A 92 12.22 -6.59 19.79
C ASN A 92 13.00 -6.44 18.48
N PHE A 93 14.32 -6.31 18.55
CA PHE A 93 15.16 -6.28 17.35
C PHE A 93 15.03 -7.57 16.53
N VAL A 94 15.04 -8.73 17.18
CA VAL A 94 14.81 -10.03 16.54
C VAL A 94 13.41 -10.11 15.95
N LEU A 95 12.38 -9.65 16.67
CA LEU A 95 11.01 -9.62 16.16
C LEU A 95 10.88 -8.77 14.89
N ALA A 96 11.53 -7.60 14.86
CA ALA A 96 11.57 -6.76 13.68
C ALA A 96 12.28 -7.44 12.50
N LEU A 97 13.42 -8.11 12.74
CA LEU A 97 14.13 -8.89 11.72
C LEU A 97 13.28 -10.05 11.17
N LEU A 98 12.62 -10.80 12.06
CA LEU A 98 11.70 -11.87 11.67
C LEU A 98 10.51 -11.32 10.87
N GLY A 99 10.00 -10.15 11.24
CA GLY A 99 8.97 -9.44 10.49
C GLY A 99 9.43 -9.07 9.08
N ILE A 100 10.66 -8.53 8.92
CA ILE A 100 11.24 -8.21 7.61
C ILE A 100 11.37 -9.48 6.77
N LEU A 101 11.88 -10.57 7.36
CA LEU A 101 11.99 -11.86 6.69
C LEU A 101 10.61 -12.38 6.26
N ALA A 102 9.61 -12.30 7.14
CA ALA A 102 8.23 -12.70 6.84
C ALA A 102 7.63 -11.85 5.70
N LEU A 103 7.92 -10.54 5.65
CA LEU A 103 7.47 -9.65 4.60
C LEU A 103 8.08 -10.03 3.24
N VAL A 104 9.38 -10.31 3.21
CA VAL A 104 10.09 -10.75 1.98
C VAL A 104 9.57 -12.10 1.50
N LEU A 105 9.30 -13.03 2.42
CA LEU A 105 8.77 -14.35 2.11
C LEU A 105 7.25 -14.38 1.95
N LEU A 106 6.55 -13.27 2.16
CA LEU A 106 5.09 -13.21 2.15
C LEU A 106 4.47 -13.78 0.86
N PRO A 107 4.97 -13.46 -0.35
CA PRO A 107 4.42 -14.05 -1.57
C PRO A 107 4.50 -15.58 -1.57
N VAL A 108 5.60 -16.14 -1.07
CA VAL A 108 5.84 -17.59 -0.97
C VAL A 108 4.93 -18.23 0.07
N ILE A 109 4.79 -17.60 1.23
CA ILE A 109 3.90 -18.04 2.32
C ILE A 109 2.44 -18.08 1.84
N LEU A 110 2.04 -17.16 0.96
CA LEU A 110 0.69 -17.06 0.44
C LEU A 110 0.39 -18.03 -0.73
N LEU A 111 1.39 -18.59 -1.42
CA LEU A 111 1.18 -19.48 -2.58
C LEU A 111 0.23 -20.68 -2.36
N PRO A 112 0.22 -21.33 -1.18
CA PRO A 112 -0.72 -22.43 -0.92
C PRO A 112 -2.19 -21.97 -0.89
N PHE A 113 -2.43 -20.69 -0.59
CA PHE A 113 -3.78 -20.12 -0.40
C PHE A 113 -4.20 -19.22 -1.56
N TYR A 114 -3.24 -18.58 -2.22
CA TYR A 114 -3.44 -17.64 -3.31
C TYR A 114 -2.59 -18.03 -4.51
N TYR A 115 -3.07 -17.73 -5.70
CA TYR A 115 -2.30 -17.84 -6.93
C TYR A 115 -2.16 -16.47 -7.59
N THR A 116 -1.17 -16.34 -8.45
CA THR A 116 -0.77 -15.09 -9.11
C THR A 116 -0.49 -15.35 -10.59
N GLY A 117 -0.33 -14.30 -11.40
CA GLY A 117 0.13 -14.41 -12.80
C GLY A 117 -0.96 -14.65 -13.85
N VAL A 118 -2.24 -14.58 -13.47
CA VAL A 118 -3.37 -14.73 -14.40
C VAL A 118 -4.09 -13.42 -14.72
N GLY A 119 -3.84 -12.36 -13.93
CA GLY A 119 -4.63 -11.14 -13.94
C GLY A 119 -4.53 -10.37 -12.63
N VAL A 120 -5.29 -9.29 -12.56
CA VAL A 120 -5.47 -8.50 -11.33
C VAL A 120 -6.92 -8.57 -10.88
N LEU A 121 -7.11 -8.82 -9.58
CA LEU A 121 -8.42 -8.92 -8.97
C LEU A 121 -8.83 -7.55 -8.43
N ILE A 122 -10.06 -7.13 -8.70
CA ILE A 122 -10.62 -5.88 -8.17
C ILE A 122 -11.00 -6.09 -6.69
N THR A 123 -10.43 -5.28 -5.80
CA THR A 123 -10.71 -5.33 -4.36
C THR A 123 -11.69 -4.24 -3.93
N GLU A 124 -11.64 -3.08 -4.58
CA GLU A 124 -12.49 -1.93 -4.26
C GLU A 124 -12.67 -1.06 -5.51
N VAL A 125 -13.84 -0.42 -5.64
CA VAL A 125 -14.11 0.59 -6.66
C VAL A 125 -14.78 1.78 -5.99
N ALA A 126 -14.25 2.98 -6.19
CA ALA A 126 -14.78 4.21 -5.58
C ALA A 126 -16.20 4.52 -6.07
N GLU A 127 -17.11 4.83 -5.14
CA GLU A 127 -18.56 4.96 -5.38
C GLU A 127 -18.93 6.00 -6.45
N ASP A 128 -18.19 7.11 -6.52
CA ASP A 128 -18.40 8.20 -7.50
C ASP A 128 -17.60 8.03 -8.81
N SER A 129 -16.95 6.87 -9.00
CA SER A 129 -16.10 6.66 -10.17
C SER A 129 -16.89 6.28 -11.43
N PRO A 130 -16.44 6.69 -12.63
CA PRO A 130 -17.00 6.21 -13.90
C PRO A 130 -16.75 4.71 -14.15
N ALA A 131 -15.99 4.05 -13.28
CA ALA A 131 -15.74 2.62 -13.33
C ALA A 131 -16.88 1.80 -12.68
N ILE A 132 -17.75 2.44 -11.88
CA ILE A 132 -18.94 1.82 -11.31
C ILE A 132 -20.13 1.92 -12.27
N GLY A 133 -20.98 0.89 -12.26
CA GLY A 133 -22.23 0.88 -13.00
C GLY A 133 -22.63 -0.53 -13.44
N PRO A 134 -23.80 -0.70 -14.11
CA PRO A 134 -24.31 -2.01 -14.51
C PRO A 134 -23.41 -2.74 -15.52
N ARG A 135 -22.42 -2.04 -16.10
CA ARG A 135 -21.41 -2.56 -17.05
C ARG A 135 -20.00 -2.10 -16.68
N GLY A 136 -19.81 -1.77 -15.40
CA GLY A 136 -18.55 -1.35 -14.80
C GLY A 136 -17.78 -2.54 -14.21
N LEU A 137 -16.81 -2.22 -13.37
CA LEU A 137 -16.07 -3.20 -12.58
C LEU A 137 -16.76 -3.44 -11.24
N PHE A 138 -16.72 -4.69 -10.79
CA PHE A 138 -17.22 -5.09 -9.47
C PHE A 138 -16.11 -5.75 -8.65
N VAL A 139 -16.25 -5.68 -7.33
CA VAL A 139 -15.33 -6.39 -6.40
C VAL A 139 -15.37 -7.89 -6.69
N GLY A 140 -14.19 -8.48 -6.87
CA GLY A 140 -14.03 -9.88 -7.26
C GLY A 140 -13.89 -10.11 -8.77
N ASP A 141 -14.03 -9.08 -9.62
CA ASP A 141 -13.76 -9.22 -11.05
C ASP A 141 -12.26 -9.43 -11.32
N LEU A 142 -11.94 -10.35 -12.23
CA LEU A 142 -10.57 -10.62 -12.66
C LEU A 142 -10.28 -9.91 -13.98
N VAL A 143 -9.48 -8.85 -13.93
CA VAL A 143 -9.02 -8.16 -15.14
C VAL A 143 -7.81 -8.87 -15.71
N THR A 144 -7.87 -9.16 -17.01
CA THR A 144 -6.80 -9.87 -17.74
C THR A 144 -6.15 -9.00 -18.81
N HIS A 145 -6.83 -7.97 -19.30
CA HIS A 145 -6.29 -7.08 -20.34
C HIS A 145 -6.82 -5.65 -20.19
N LEU A 146 -5.95 -4.70 -20.53
CA LEU A 146 -6.28 -3.31 -20.80
C LEU A 146 -6.08 -3.04 -22.29
N GLN A 147 -7.18 -2.93 -23.04
CA GLN A 147 -7.21 -2.90 -24.50
C GLN A 147 -6.56 -4.16 -25.11
N ASP A 148 -5.39 -4.00 -25.74
CA ASP A 148 -4.52 -5.05 -26.28
C ASP A 148 -3.30 -5.34 -25.39
N CYS A 149 -3.14 -4.62 -24.28
CA CYS A 149 -2.09 -4.83 -23.29
C CYS A 149 -2.48 -5.97 -22.32
N PRO A 150 -1.74 -7.09 -22.27
CA PRO A 150 -2.01 -8.17 -21.32
C PRO A 150 -1.61 -7.75 -19.90
N VAL A 151 -2.46 -8.11 -18.93
CA VAL A 151 -2.25 -7.80 -17.51
C VAL A 151 -2.21 -9.12 -16.75
N THR A 152 -1.05 -9.47 -16.20
CA THR A 152 -0.87 -10.69 -15.38
C THR A 152 -0.67 -10.38 -13.89
N ASN A 153 -0.29 -9.14 -13.58
CA ASN A 153 0.02 -8.66 -12.24
C ASN A 153 -0.20 -7.12 -12.14
N VAL A 154 -0.07 -6.58 -10.93
CA VAL A 154 -0.30 -5.14 -10.64
C VAL A 154 0.71 -4.23 -11.35
N GLN A 155 1.94 -4.70 -11.58
CA GLN A 155 2.95 -3.93 -12.32
C GLN A 155 2.53 -3.78 -13.79
N ASP A 156 2.09 -4.86 -14.43
CA ASP A 156 1.59 -4.81 -15.82
C ASP A 156 0.41 -3.84 -15.94
N TRP A 157 -0.53 -3.86 -14.99
CA TRP A 157 -1.65 -2.93 -14.96
C TRP A 157 -1.18 -1.46 -14.96
N ASN A 158 -0.22 -1.12 -14.10
CA ASN A 158 0.31 0.24 -14.02
C ASN A 158 1.06 0.63 -15.30
N GLU A 159 1.91 -0.25 -15.83
CA GLU A 159 2.66 0.00 -17.06
C GLU A 159 1.73 0.16 -18.28
N CYS A 160 0.67 -0.65 -18.37
CA CYS A 160 -0.35 -0.52 -19.42
C CYS A 160 -1.08 0.83 -19.32
N LEU A 161 -1.49 1.27 -18.12
CA LEU A 161 -2.16 2.55 -17.94
C LEU A 161 -1.24 3.74 -18.26
N ASP A 162 0.01 3.68 -17.83
CA ASP A 162 1.02 4.70 -18.14
C ASP A 162 1.22 4.80 -19.66
N THR A 163 1.34 3.66 -20.35
CA THR A 163 1.45 3.60 -21.81
C THR A 163 0.22 4.24 -22.48
N ILE A 164 -0.98 3.91 -22.03
CA ILE A 164 -2.25 4.48 -22.56
C ILE A 164 -2.34 6.00 -22.32
N ALA A 165 -1.75 6.51 -21.24
CA ALA A 165 -1.73 7.94 -20.95
C ALA A 165 -0.84 8.73 -21.93
N TYR A 166 0.37 8.23 -22.19
CA TYR A 166 1.35 8.91 -23.05
C TYR A 166 1.12 8.67 -24.54
N GLU A 167 0.60 7.51 -24.93
CA GLU A 167 0.37 7.19 -26.33
C GLU A 167 -0.90 7.86 -26.91
N PRO A 168 -0.91 8.16 -28.22
CA PRO A 168 -2.10 8.67 -28.87
C PRO A 168 -3.19 7.60 -28.93
N GLN A 169 -4.43 8.04 -28.74
CA GLN A 169 -5.64 7.21 -28.74
C GLN A 169 -5.68 6.26 -29.94
N ILE A 170 -5.83 4.96 -29.65
CA ILE A 170 -6.02 3.92 -30.66
C ILE A 170 -7.44 3.94 -31.24
N GLY A 171 -7.57 3.45 -32.47
CA GLY A 171 -8.85 3.20 -33.13
C GLY A 171 -9.23 1.73 -33.17
N TYR A 172 -10.41 1.47 -33.73
CA TYR A 172 -10.99 0.15 -33.88
C TYR A 172 -11.39 -0.09 -35.34
N CYS A 173 -11.22 -1.33 -35.81
CA CYS A 173 -11.61 -1.70 -37.17
C CYS A 173 -13.12 -1.98 -37.25
N ILE A 174 -13.81 -1.32 -38.18
CA ILE A 174 -15.22 -1.54 -38.45
C ILE A 174 -15.45 -1.78 -39.94
N SER A 175 -16.34 -2.71 -40.30
CA SER A 175 -16.68 -2.96 -41.70
C SER A 175 -17.54 -1.82 -42.27
N ALA A 176 -17.45 -1.57 -43.58
CA ALA A 176 -18.21 -0.51 -44.24
C ALA A 176 -19.73 -0.71 -44.12
N SER A 177 -20.23 -1.94 -44.15
CA SER A 177 -21.66 -2.23 -43.99
C SER A 177 -22.14 -1.91 -42.58
N THR A 178 -21.39 -2.33 -41.56
CA THR A 178 -21.69 -1.99 -40.16
C THR A 178 -21.62 -0.50 -39.92
N LEU A 179 -20.63 0.18 -40.50
CA LEU A 179 -20.49 1.64 -40.41
C LEU A 179 -21.72 2.35 -41.00
N GLN A 180 -22.19 1.94 -42.19
CA GLN A 180 -23.38 2.52 -42.81
C GLN A 180 -24.67 2.26 -42.03
N GLN A 181 -24.80 1.09 -41.41
CA GLN A 181 -25.97 0.71 -40.61
C GLN A 181 -26.05 1.48 -39.28
N LEU A 182 -24.89 1.74 -38.65
CA LEU A 182 -24.83 2.40 -37.35
C LEU A 182 -24.65 3.92 -37.46
N SER A 183 -24.20 4.44 -38.61
CA SER A 183 -23.91 5.86 -38.77
C SER A 183 -25.18 6.69 -38.88
N PHE A 184 -25.27 7.71 -38.03
CA PHE A 184 -26.21 8.81 -38.23
C PHE A 184 -25.50 9.97 -38.94
N PRO A 185 -26.09 10.58 -39.97
CA PRO A 185 -25.53 11.77 -40.59
C PRO A 185 -25.64 12.95 -39.61
N VAL A 186 -24.51 13.42 -39.09
CA VAL A 186 -24.48 14.55 -38.14
C VAL A 186 -23.43 15.58 -38.56
N ARG A 187 -23.74 16.85 -38.31
CA ARG A 187 -22.76 17.94 -38.44
C ARG A 187 -21.77 17.86 -37.27
N ALA A 188 -20.50 17.73 -37.61
CA ALA A 188 -19.41 17.78 -36.64
C ALA A 188 -19.10 19.23 -36.28
N TYR A 189 -19.02 19.53 -34.98
CA TYR A 189 -18.63 20.84 -34.45
C TYR A 189 -17.33 20.70 -33.65
N LYS A 190 -16.38 21.61 -33.88
CA LYS A 190 -15.12 21.62 -33.15
C LYS A 190 -15.29 22.40 -31.84
N ARG A 191 -14.94 21.77 -30.72
CA ARG A 191 -14.93 22.40 -29.40
C ARG A 191 -13.65 23.22 -29.18
N LEU A 192 -13.69 24.08 -28.16
CA LEU A 192 -12.56 24.92 -27.74
C LEU A 192 -11.36 24.09 -27.23
N ASP A 193 -11.62 22.90 -26.69
CA ASP A 193 -10.63 21.90 -26.24
C ASP A 193 -9.93 21.16 -27.39
N GLY A 194 -10.28 21.47 -28.65
CA GLY A 194 -9.73 20.83 -29.85
C GLY A 194 -10.40 19.52 -30.25
N SER A 195 -11.29 18.96 -29.41
CA SER A 195 -12.10 17.79 -29.74
C SER A 195 -13.19 18.16 -30.74
N THR A 196 -13.69 17.16 -31.49
CA THR A 196 -14.82 17.35 -32.39
C THR A 196 -16.00 16.54 -31.87
N GLU A 197 -17.11 17.21 -31.60
CA GLU A 197 -18.36 16.60 -31.17
C GLU A 197 -19.26 16.41 -32.39
N CYS A 198 -19.80 15.20 -32.54
CA CYS A 198 -20.71 14.86 -33.63
C CYS A 198 -21.90 14.04 -33.15
N CYS A 199 -22.02 13.78 -31.85
CA CYS A 199 -23.23 13.23 -31.26
C CYS A 199 -24.07 14.39 -30.71
N ASN A 200 -25.35 14.46 -31.10
CA ASN A 200 -26.30 15.26 -30.33
C ASN A 200 -26.53 14.54 -28.99
N ASN A 201 -26.79 15.29 -27.91
CA ASN A 201 -26.99 14.84 -26.52
C ASN A 201 -28.14 13.82 -26.26
N HIS A 202 -28.53 12.99 -27.23
CA HIS A 202 -29.63 12.04 -27.14
C HIS A 202 -29.28 10.74 -26.40
N SER A 203 -28.00 10.41 -26.20
CA SER A 203 -27.55 9.16 -25.58
C SER A 203 -26.23 9.36 -24.83
N LEU A 204 -26.15 8.89 -23.58
CA LEU A 204 -24.93 8.89 -22.76
C LEU A 204 -23.89 7.84 -23.22
N THR A 205 -24.23 7.00 -24.20
CA THR A 205 -23.40 5.85 -24.63
C THR A 205 -22.81 6.02 -26.02
N ASP A 206 -23.17 7.10 -26.71
CA ASP A 206 -22.72 7.38 -28.07
C ASP A 206 -21.43 8.20 -28.01
N VAL A 207 -20.46 7.85 -28.86
CA VAL A 207 -19.17 8.52 -28.93
C VAL A 207 -18.96 8.98 -30.37
N CYS A 208 -18.42 10.18 -30.52
CA CYS A 208 -18.01 10.68 -31.83
C CYS A 208 -16.73 9.97 -32.29
N PHE A 209 -16.76 9.34 -33.46
CA PHE A 209 -15.58 8.71 -34.08
C PHE A 209 -15.17 9.47 -35.34
N SER A 210 -13.86 9.54 -35.58
CA SER A 210 -13.28 10.07 -36.81
C SER A 210 -12.63 8.95 -37.63
N TYR A 211 -12.81 8.97 -38.94
CA TYR A 211 -12.20 8.00 -39.85
C TYR A 211 -11.78 8.67 -41.16
N ARG A 212 -10.92 7.99 -41.93
CA ARG A 212 -10.51 8.44 -43.26
C ARG A 212 -11.19 7.60 -44.32
N ASN A 213 -11.85 8.23 -45.29
CA ASN A 213 -12.42 7.53 -46.44
C ASN A 213 -11.33 7.13 -47.45
N ASN A 214 -11.71 6.46 -48.54
CA ASN A 214 -10.79 6.05 -49.62
C ASN A 214 -10.08 7.23 -50.29
N PHE A 215 -10.67 8.43 -50.26
CA PHE A 215 -10.09 9.67 -50.76
C PHE A 215 -9.24 10.42 -49.72
N ASN A 216 -8.92 9.77 -48.59
CA ASN A 216 -8.14 10.32 -47.48
C ASN A 216 -8.76 11.57 -46.82
N LYS A 217 -10.07 11.82 -47.02
CA LYS A 217 -10.83 12.87 -46.34
C LYS A 217 -11.23 12.38 -44.95
N ARG A 218 -10.96 13.21 -43.93
CA ARG A 218 -11.38 12.95 -42.55
C ARG A 218 -12.89 13.22 -42.43
N LEU A 219 -13.62 12.23 -41.95
CA LEU A 219 -15.05 12.25 -41.71
C LEU A 219 -15.31 11.91 -40.25
N HIS A 220 -16.47 12.33 -39.76
CA HIS A 220 -16.92 12.08 -38.39
C HIS A 220 -18.28 11.37 -38.42
N THR A 221 -18.50 10.46 -37.48
CA THR A 221 -19.76 9.74 -37.32
C THR A 221 -20.03 9.52 -35.85
N CYS A 222 -21.29 9.64 -35.46
CA CYS A 222 -21.74 9.26 -34.13
C CYS A 222 -22.09 7.77 -34.13
N LEU A 223 -21.52 6.99 -33.20
CA LEU A 223 -21.76 5.55 -33.08
C LEU A 223 -21.89 5.15 -31.61
N PRO A 224 -22.73 4.16 -31.28
CA PRO A 224 -22.72 3.54 -29.96
C PRO A 224 -21.36 2.92 -29.68
N ALA A 225 -20.66 3.38 -28.63
CA ALA A 225 -19.26 3.01 -28.38
C ALA A 225 -19.05 1.49 -28.29
N ARG A 226 -19.97 0.78 -27.64
CA ARG A 226 -19.88 -0.68 -27.47
C ARG A 226 -19.91 -1.44 -28.78
N LYS A 227 -20.85 -1.12 -29.68
CA LYS A 227 -20.96 -1.78 -31.00
C LYS A 227 -19.78 -1.42 -31.90
N ALA A 228 -19.24 -0.22 -31.76
CA ALA A 228 -18.07 0.24 -32.51
C ALA A 228 -16.77 -0.47 -32.09
N VAL A 229 -16.66 -0.83 -30.80
CA VAL A 229 -15.45 -1.37 -30.15
C VAL A 229 -15.52 -2.91 -29.95
N GLU A 230 -16.66 -3.51 -30.29
CA GLU A 230 -16.92 -4.95 -30.22
C GLU A 230 -15.95 -5.76 -31.09
N ALA A 231 -15.50 -5.19 -32.21
CA ALA A 231 -14.45 -5.78 -33.04
C ALA A 231 -13.11 -5.77 -32.27
N THR A 232 -12.52 -6.95 -32.07
CA THR A 232 -11.28 -7.13 -31.31
C THR A 232 -10.05 -6.49 -31.94
N GLN A 233 -10.10 -6.12 -33.22
CA GLN A 233 -8.95 -5.58 -33.92
C GLN A 233 -8.80 -4.06 -33.72
N VAL A 234 -7.74 -3.68 -33.01
CA VAL A 234 -7.28 -2.29 -32.86
C VAL A 234 -6.54 -1.82 -34.10
N CYS A 235 -6.54 -0.51 -34.35
CA CYS A 235 -5.89 0.10 -35.52
C CYS A 235 -5.39 1.51 -35.24
N ARG A 236 -4.36 1.93 -35.98
CA ARG A 236 -3.95 3.34 -36.11
C ARG A 236 -4.25 3.90 -37.49
N SER A 237 -4.40 3.02 -38.49
CA SER A 237 -4.71 3.39 -39.86
C SER A 237 -5.61 2.36 -40.55
N ASN A 238 -6.24 2.75 -41.67
CA ASN A 238 -7.03 1.83 -42.50
C ASN A 238 -6.21 0.64 -43.05
N LYS A 239 -4.87 0.70 -43.03
CA LYS A 239 -4.03 -0.41 -43.48
C LYS A 239 -4.09 -1.59 -42.51
N ASP A 240 -4.27 -1.32 -41.23
CA ASP A 240 -4.28 -2.33 -40.18
C ASP A 240 -5.53 -3.22 -40.33
N CYS A 241 -6.64 -2.65 -40.79
CA CYS A 241 -7.94 -3.33 -40.92
C CYS A 241 -8.11 -4.19 -42.18
N LYS A 242 -7.07 -4.39 -42.99
CA LYS A 242 -7.17 -5.04 -44.33
C LYS A 242 -7.27 -6.58 -44.31
N LYS A 243 -7.48 -7.21 -43.16
CA LYS A 243 -7.50 -8.69 -43.03
C LYS A 243 -8.87 -9.33 -43.34
N SER A 244 -9.95 -8.56 -43.49
CA SER A 244 -11.28 -9.08 -43.85
C SER A 244 -11.62 -8.78 -45.31
N SER A 245 -12.28 -9.70 -46.01
CA SER A 245 -12.68 -9.62 -47.43
C SER A 245 -13.68 -8.50 -47.78
N SER A 246 -13.93 -7.57 -46.85
CA SER A 246 -14.83 -6.43 -46.94
C SER A 246 -14.06 -5.13 -46.72
N SER A 247 -14.51 -4.03 -47.32
CA SER A 247 -13.93 -2.71 -47.07
C SER A 247 -14.08 -2.35 -45.58
N SER A 248 -12.97 -2.27 -44.86
CA SER A 248 -12.93 -1.97 -43.44
C SER A 248 -12.22 -0.64 -43.20
N PHE A 249 -12.75 0.17 -42.28
CA PHE A 249 -12.22 1.47 -41.91
C PHE A 249 -11.71 1.45 -40.48
N CYS A 250 -10.66 2.23 -40.22
CA CYS A 250 -10.20 2.49 -38.86
C CYS A 250 -10.94 3.71 -38.29
N ILE A 251 -11.77 3.48 -37.28
CA ILE A 251 -12.49 4.52 -36.56
C ILE A 251 -11.75 4.87 -35.26
N ILE A 252 -11.38 6.14 -35.08
CA ILE A 252 -10.65 6.64 -33.91
C ILE A 252 -11.56 7.57 -33.12
N PRO A 253 -11.81 7.34 -31.82
CA PRO A 253 -12.69 8.18 -31.03
C PRO A 253 -12.12 9.61 -30.95
N SER A 254 -13.00 10.59 -31.12
CA SER A 254 -12.70 12.01 -31.13
C SER A 254 -12.88 12.55 -29.71
N LEU A 255 -11.83 12.43 -28.90
CA LEU A 255 -11.81 12.83 -27.49
C LEU A 255 -10.83 13.99 -27.26
N GLU A 256 -10.95 14.63 -26.10
CA GLU A 256 -9.98 15.62 -25.61
C GLU A 256 -8.58 15.01 -25.44
N THR A 257 -7.53 15.83 -25.50
CA THR A 257 -6.12 15.42 -25.51
C THR A 257 -5.69 14.53 -24.34
N HIS A 258 -6.33 14.65 -23.17
CA HIS A 258 -6.01 13.86 -21.96
C HIS A 258 -7.06 12.80 -21.64
N THR A 259 -8.16 12.75 -22.39
CA THR A 259 -9.23 11.78 -22.21
C THR A 259 -8.98 10.59 -23.14
N ARG A 260 -9.18 9.38 -22.62
CA ARG A 260 -8.98 8.13 -23.36
C ARG A 260 -10.23 7.27 -23.28
N LEU A 261 -10.50 6.53 -24.35
CA LEU A 261 -11.45 5.42 -24.34
C LEU A 261 -10.68 4.13 -24.10
N ILE A 262 -10.81 3.58 -22.89
CA ILE A 262 -10.11 2.39 -22.43
C ILE A 262 -11.09 1.22 -22.38
N LYS A 263 -10.71 0.09 -22.98
CA LYS A 263 -11.46 -1.16 -22.90
C LYS A 263 -10.81 -2.05 -21.85
N VAL A 264 -11.53 -2.42 -20.81
CA VAL A 264 -11.03 -3.29 -19.74
C VAL A 264 -11.69 -4.65 -19.87
N LYS A 265 -10.90 -5.71 -20.05
CA LYS A 265 -11.41 -7.07 -20.22
C LYS A 265 -11.38 -7.84 -18.91
N HIS A 266 -12.55 -8.21 -18.42
CA HIS A 266 -12.73 -8.95 -17.17
C HIS A 266 -13.72 -10.12 -17.36
N PRO A 267 -13.27 -11.25 -17.94
CA PRO A 267 -14.14 -12.40 -18.13
C PRO A 267 -14.58 -12.99 -16.77
N PRO A 268 -15.80 -13.57 -16.68
CA PRO A 268 -16.76 -13.84 -17.75
C PRO A 268 -17.70 -12.67 -18.11
N GLN A 269 -17.59 -11.52 -17.46
CA GLN A 269 -18.44 -10.36 -17.70
C GLN A 269 -18.08 -9.67 -19.02
N ILE A 270 -19.00 -8.82 -19.50
CA ILE A 270 -18.78 -8.01 -20.70
C ILE A 270 -17.73 -6.93 -20.44
N ASP A 271 -16.87 -6.66 -21.42
CA ASP A 271 -15.82 -5.63 -21.30
C ASP A 271 -16.38 -4.27 -20.78
N MET A 272 -15.75 -3.72 -19.76
CA MET A 272 -16.00 -2.35 -19.31
C MET A 272 -15.38 -1.38 -20.33
N LEU A 273 -16.14 -0.34 -20.68
CA LEU A 273 -15.63 0.79 -21.44
C LEU A 273 -15.52 1.98 -20.50
N TYR A 274 -14.30 2.49 -20.35
CA TYR A 274 -14.00 3.65 -19.53
C TYR A 274 -13.65 4.85 -20.41
N VAL A 275 -14.27 5.99 -20.13
CA VAL A 275 -13.97 7.26 -20.80
C VAL A 275 -13.51 8.25 -19.73
N GLY A 276 -12.25 8.65 -19.79
CA GLY A 276 -11.67 9.56 -18.80
C GLY A 276 -10.16 9.61 -18.87
N HIS A 277 -9.56 10.27 -17.88
CA HIS A 277 -8.10 10.29 -17.74
C HIS A 277 -7.62 8.94 -17.18
N PRO A 278 -6.61 8.26 -17.77
CA PRO A 278 -6.13 6.96 -17.28
C PRO A 278 -5.72 6.94 -15.81
N LEU A 279 -5.07 8.02 -15.33
CA LEU A 279 -4.73 8.17 -13.90
C LEU A 279 -5.95 8.15 -12.97
N HIS A 280 -7.11 8.63 -13.41
CA HIS A 280 -8.30 8.59 -12.56
C HIS A 280 -8.73 7.14 -12.31
N LEU A 281 -8.66 6.27 -13.33
CA LEU A 281 -8.91 4.84 -13.18
C LEU A 281 -7.93 4.17 -12.20
N HIS A 282 -6.66 4.59 -12.19
CA HIS A 282 -5.65 4.10 -11.23
C HIS A 282 -6.00 4.41 -9.77
N TYR A 283 -6.57 5.60 -9.50
CA TYR A 283 -6.92 6.00 -8.13
C TYR A 283 -8.31 5.54 -7.68
N THR A 284 -9.21 5.27 -8.61
CA THR A 284 -10.58 4.86 -8.27
C THR A 284 -10.76 3.35 -8.12
N VAL A 285 -9.80 2.55 -8.58
CA VAL A 285 -9.90 1.07 -8.58
C VAL A 285 -8.73 0.49 -7.80
N SER A 286 -9.03 -0.14 -6.67
CA SER A 286 -8.05 -0.89 -5.88
C SER A 286 -7.95 -2.32 -6.43
N ILE A 287 -6.72 -2.79 -6.60
CA ILE A 287 -6.42 -4.07 -7.23
C ILE A 287 -5.38 -4.88 -6.45
N THR A 288 -5.44 -6.21 -6.59
CA THR A 288 -4.45 -7.14 -6.05
C THR A 288 -4.01 -8.17 -7.09
N SER A 289 -2.75 -8.63 -7.00
CA SER A 289 -2.26 -9.75 -7.81
C SER A 289 -2.56 -11.12 -7.18
N PHE A 290 -3.09 -11.15 -5.96
CA PHE A 290 -3.37 -12.39 -5.23
C PHE A 290 -4.83 -12.81 -5.41
N ILE A 291 -5.04 -13.93 -6.09
CA ILE A 291 -6.37 -14.50 -6.29
C ILE A 291 -6.58 -15.68 -5.33
N PRO A 292 -7.65 -15.70 -4.52
CA PRO A 292 -7.89 -16.78 -3.57
C PRO A 292 -8.14 -18.11 -4.31
N ARG A 293 -7.49 -19.19 -3.84
CA ARG A 293 -7.73 -20.56 -4.36
C ARG A 293 -9.02 -21.18 -3.84
N PHE A 294 -9.49 -20.70 -2.68
CA PHE A 294 -10.68 -21.21 -2.01
C PHE A 294 -11.65 -20.07 -1.71
N ASN A 295 -12.95 -20.30 -1.90
CA ASN A 295 -13.98 -19.27 -1.76
C ASN A 295 -14.14 -18.72 -0.32
N PHE A 296 -13.66 -19.44 0.70
CA PHE A 296 -13.71 -18.96 2.09
C PHE A 296 -12.59 -17.97 2.42
N LEU A 297 -11.56 -17.86 1.58
CA LEU A 297 -10.45 -16.94 1.79
C LEU A 297 -10.88 -15.52 1.40
N SER A 298 -10.62 -14.56 2.28
CA SER A 298 -10.85 -13.15 1.98
C SER A 298 -9.86 -12.63 0.95
N ILE A 299 -10.32 -11.76 0.07
CA ILE A 299 -9.53 -11.06 -0.94
C ILE A 299 -8.55 -10.08 -0.28
N ASP A 300 -8.91 -9.53 0.88
CA ASP A 300 -8.12 -8.50 1.57
C ASP A 300 -7.04 -9.08 2.48
N LEU A 301 -7.08 -10.38 2.78
CA LEU A 301 -6.17 -11.02 3.73
C LEU A 301 -4.68 -10.78 3.42
N PRO A 302 -4.19 -10.86 2.16
CA PRO A 302 -2.80 -10.54 1.84
C PRO A 302 -2.41 -9.12 2.28
N VAL A 303 -3.27 -8.14 1.99
CA VAL A 303 -3.05 -6.73 2.33
C VAL A 303 -3.11 -6.52 3.84
N ILE A 304 -4.04 -7.18 4.53
CA ILE A 304 -4.17 -7.17 5.98
C ILE A 304 -2.90 -7.69 6.65
N VAL A 305 -2.41 -8.86 6.23
CA VAL A 305 -1.20 -9.48 6.77
C VAL A 305 0.03 -8.61 6.49
N GLU A 306 0.20 -8.12 5.26
CA GLU A 306 1.30 -7.23 4.89
C GLU A 306 1.30 -5.96 5.75
N THR A 307 0.13 -5.33 5.91
CA THR A 307 -0.04 -4.12 6.71
C THR A 307 0.32 -4.39 8.17
N PHE A 308 -0.23 -5.45 8.76
CA PHE A 308 0.05 -5.83 10.14
C PHE A 308 1.54 -6.11 10.39
N VAL A 309 2.20 -6.86 9.50
CA VAL A 309 3.65 -7.13 9.61
C VAL A 309 4.47 -5.84 9.53
N LYS A 310 4.10 -4.89 8.65
CA LYS A 310 4.77 -3.57 8.59
C LYS A 310 4.64 -2.79 9.90
N TYR A 311 3.45 -2.77 10.52
CA TYR A 311 3.29 -2.18 11.85
C TYR A 311 4.13 -2.87 12.90
N LEU A 312 4.16 -4.21 12.90
CA LEU A 312 4.95 -4.98 13.86
C LEU A 312 6.45 -4.67 13.74
N ILE A 313 7.00 -4.63 12.51
CA ILE A 313 8.40 -4.25 12.27
C ILE A 313 8.66 -2.83 12.80
N SER A 314 7.83 -1.87 12.42
CA SER A 314 8.03 -0.47 12.76
C SER A 314 7.93 -0.21 14.26
N LEU A 315 6.90 -0.76 14.91
CA LEU A 315 6.62 -0.50 16.33
C LEU A 315 7.54 -1.29 17.24
N SER A 316 7.88 -2.54 16.90
CA SER A 316 8.87 -3.31 17.63
C SER A 316 10.25 -2.66 17.54
N GLY A 317 10.66 -2.22 16.33
CA GLY A 317 11.91 -1.48 16.14
C GLY A 317 11.94 -0.15 16.90
N ALA A 318 10.84 0.61 16.88
CA ALA A 318 10.73 1.85 17.64
C ALA A 318 10.81 1.60 19.16
N LEU A 319 10.13 0.57 19.67
CA LEU A 319 10.18 0.20 21.09
C LEU A 319 11.60 -0.23 21.51
N ALA A 320 12.31 -0.97 20.65
CA ALA A 320 13.71 -1.31 20.87
C ALA A 320 14.61 -0.06 20.97
N ILE A 321 14.46 0.90 20.05
CA ILE A 321 15.25 2.13 20.06
C ILE A 321 14.93 2.99 21.29
N VAL A 322 13.65 3.20 21.60
CA VAL A 322 13.21 4.03 22.73
C VAL A 322 13.73 3.45 24.05
N ASN A 323 13.56 2.15 24.28
CA ASN A 323 14.04 1.50 25.51
C ASN A 323 15.57 1.44 25.60
N ALA A 324 16.31 1.59 24.49
CA ALA A 324 17.76 1.68 24.52
C ALA A 324 18.29 3.07 24.94
N VAL A 325 17.49 4.13 24.83
CA VAL A 325 17.91 5.50 25.18
C VAL A 325 18.10 5.61 26.70
N PRO A 326 19.24 6.15 27.19
CA PRO A 326 19.46 6.38 28.61
C PRO A 326 18.57 7.51 29.12
N CYS A 327 17.35 7.17 29.51
CA CYS A 327 16.31 8.08 29.97
C CYS A 327 15.63 7.48 31.20
N PHE A 328 15.18 8.35 32.12
CA PHE A 328 14.42 7.93 33.28
C PHE A 328 13.19 7.09 32.90
N ALA A 329 12.92 6.06 33.71
CA ALA A 329 11.79 5.13 33.58
C ALA A 329 11.78 4.23 32.33
N LEU A 330 12.90 4.14 31.60
CA LEU A 330 13.11 3.18 30.50
C LEU A 330 14.25 2.22 30.86
N ASP A 331 14.37 1.11 30.13
CA ASP A 331 15.46 0.14 30.34
C ASP A 331 16.85 0.77 30.23
N GLY A 332 17.00 1.76 29.35
CA GLY A 332 18.24 2.50 29.14
C GLY A 332 18.78 3.12 30.43
N GLN A 333 17.93 3.45 31.41
CA GLN A 333 18.37 3.87 32.74
C GLN A 333 19.18 2.77 33.43
N TRP A 334 18.60 1.58 33.51
CA TRP A 334 19.19 0.44 34.20
C TRP A 334 20.39 -0.13 33.44
N ILE A 335 20.35 -0.08 32.11
CA ILE A 335 21.47 -0.40 31.22
C ILE A 335 22.65 0.53 31.51
N LEU A 336 22.42 1.85 31.56
CA LEU A 336 23.46 2.83 31.84
C LEU A 336 24.09 2.57 33.21
N ASN A 337 23.27 2.44 34.26
CA ASN A 337 23.78 2.24 35.62
C ASN A 337 24.62 0.95 35.71
N SER A 338 24.10 -0.16 35.18
CA SER A 338 24.83 -1.44 35.13
C SER A 338 26.13 -1.34 34.32
N PHE A 339 26.12 -0.57 33.22
CA PHE A 339 27.30 -0.35 32.38
C PHE A 339 28.36 0.50 33.08
N LEU A 340 27.96 1.57 33.76
CA LEU A 340 28.86 2.41 34.56
C LEU A 340 29.48 1.58 35.69
N ASP A 341 28.69 0.77 36.39
CA ASP A 341 29.19 -0.12 37.44
C ASP A 341 30.17 -1.18 36.90
N ALA A 342 29.90 -1.73 35.72
CA ALA A 342 30.78 -2.73 35.10
C ALA A 342 32.13 -2.14 34.65
N THR A 343 32.15 -0.89 34.19
CA THR A 343 33.32 -0.30 33.52
C THR A 343 34.12 0.63 34.43
N LEU A 344 33.45 1.54 35.11
CA LEU A 344 34.07 2.62 35.88
C LEU A 344 34.42 2.21 37.32
N THR A 345 33.94 1.08 37.82
CA THR A 345 34.32 0.60 39.16
C THR A 345 35.82 0.30 39.29
N SER A 346 36.49 0.01 38.18
CA SER A 346 37.94 -0.17 38.15
C SER A 346 38.74 1.13 38.08
N VAL A 347 38.12 2.25 37.67
CA VAL A 347 38.79 3.52 37.35
C VAL A 347 38.45 4.63 38.36
N ILE A 348 37.20 4.67 38.80
CA ILE A 348 36.66 5.65 39.75
C ILE A 348 36.21 4.88 40.98
N GLY A 349 36.94 5.02 42.08
CA GLY A 349 36.59 4.38 43.35
C GLY A 349 35.41 5.03 44.08
N ASP A 350 35.08 6.27 43.72
CA ASP A 350 34.01 7.05 44.32
C ASP A 350 32.66 6.78 43.64
N ASN A 351 31.71 6.21 44.38
CA ASN A 351 30.37 5.91 43.87
C ASN A 351 29.53 7.18 43.67
N ASP A 352 29.77 8.23 44.47
CA ASP A 352 29.01 9.48 44.35
C ASP A 352 29.28 10.18 43.00
N VAL A 353 30.52 10.08 42.51
CA VAL A 353 30.92 10.62 41.20
C VAL A 353 30.28 9.83 40.05
N LYS A 354 30.16 8.50 40.18
CA LYS A 354 29.49 7.66 39.16
C LYS A 354 28.01 7.97 39.07
N ASP A 355 27.35 8.08 40.22
CA ASP A 355 25.92 8.41 40.31
C ASP A 355 25.65 9.80 39.73
N LEU A 356 26.54 10.76 39.97
CA LEU A 356 26.45 12.10 39.38
C LEU A 356 26.59 12.07 37.84
N ILE A 357 27.56 11.32 37.32
CA ILE A 357 27.74 11.13 35.86
C ILE A 357 26.49 10.47 35.25
N GLY A 358 26.01 9.40 35.87
CA GLY A 358 24.80 8.70 35.45
C GLY A 358 23.60 9.64 35.41
N PHE A 359 23.39 10.42 36.48
CA PHE A 359 22.32 11.40 36.57
C PHE A 359 22.33 12.42 35.43
N PHE A 360 23.49 13.01 35.10
CA PHE A 360 23.59 13.98 34.00
C PHE A 360 23.33 13.36 32.62
N ILE A 361 23.79 12.12 32.39
CA ILE A 361 23.51 11.40 31.13
C ILE A 361 22.00 11.12 31.01
N LEU A 362 21.36 10.64 32.08
CA LEU A 362 19.92 10.37 32.11
C LEU A 362 19.10 11.64 31.91
N LEU A 363 19.48 12.74 32.57
CA LEU A 363 18.84 14.04 32.38
C LEU A 363 18.94 14.50 30.93
N GLY A 364 20.14 14.40 30.33
CA GLY A 364 20.36 14.74 28.93
C GLY A 364 19.50 13.90 27.98
N GLY A 365 19.45 12.58 28.19
CA GLY A 365 18.64 11.66 27.40
C GLY A 365 17.13 11.92 27.53
N SER A 366 16.64 12.17 28.76
CA SER A 366 15.23 12.51 28.99
C SER A 366 14.84 13.85 28.37
N VAL A 367 15.68 14.88 28.46
CA VAL A 367 15.44 16.18 27.81
C VAL A 367 15.41 16.01 26.29
N LEU A 368 16.33 15.24 25.72
CA LEU A 368 16.38 14.98 24.27
C LEU A 368 15.12 14.22 23.80
N LEU A 369 14.68 13.21 24.55
CA LEU A 369 13.47 12.46 24.22
C LEU A 369 12.23 13.36 24.31
N ALA A 370 12.09 14.15 25.38
CA ALA A 370 10.98 15.09 25.55
C ALA A 370 10.97 16.16 24.43
N ALA A 371 12.13 16.69 24.06
CA ALA A 371 12.27 17.64 22.95
C ALA A 371 11.83 17.01 21.61
N ASN A 372 12.23 15.76 21.33
CA ASN A 372 11.81 15.07 20.11
C ASN A 372 10.31 14.78 20.07
N VAL A 373 9.72 14.36 21.20
CA VAL A 373 8.27 14.11 21.29
C VAL A 373 7.49 15.41 21.11
N THR A 374 7.90 16.49 21.78
CA THR A 374 7.25 17.81 21.66
C THR A 374 7.37 18.39 20.25
N LEU A 375 8.55 18.31 19.62
CA LEU A 375 8.74 18.68 18.21
C LEU A 375 7.88 17.83 17.28
N GLY A 376 7.80 16.52 17.53
CA GLY A 376 6.96 15.60 16.78
C GLY A 376 5.49 15.97 16.85
N LEU A 377 4.97 16.22 18.05
CA LEU A 377 3.59 16.66 18.27
C LEU A 377 3.32 18.04 17.65
N TRP A 378 4.25 18.99 17.81
CA TRP A 378 4.10 20.33 17.25
C TRP A 378 4.06 20.31 15.72
N MET A 379 4.92 19.53 15.07
CA MET A 379 4.94 19.37 13.61
C MET A 379 3.62 18.79 13.07
N VAL A 380 2.90 18.03 13.90
CA VAL A 380 1.63 17.41 13.56
C VAL A 380 0.47 18.37 13.76
N THR A 381 0.49 19.18 14.82
CA THR A 381 -0.57 20.14 15.13
C THR A 381 -0.42 21.49 14.41
N ALA A 382 0.77 21.80 13.90
CA ALA A 382 1.06 23.02 13.13
C ALA A 382 0.78 22.88 11.62
N ARG A 383 0.29 21.71 11.17
CA ARG A 383 -0.35 21.52 9.86
C ARG A 383 -1.86 21.55 10.05
#